data_AF-A0AAV7KN38-F1
#
_entry.id   AF-A0AAV7KN38-F1
#
_cell.length_a   1.000
_cell.length_b   1.000
_cell.length_c   1.000
_cell.angle_alpha   90.00
_cell.angle_beta   90.00
_cell.angle_gamma   90.00
#
_symmetry.space_group_name_H-M   'P 1'
#
loop_
_entity.id
_entity.type
_entity.pdbx_description
1 polymer ?
#
loop_
_entity_poly.entity_id
_entity_poly.type
_entity_poly.pdbx_seq_one_letter_code
_entity_poly.pdbx_strand_id
1 'polypeptide(L)'
;MSFRLDPVWLPQRHAAMGRDRAPEAPSKPKLTNSHPVERLSNKMRSDAQTPQGPTGTQILAAIETPSANIQAKINSTAIDANLLRTDLCKVSERPRATEQQVDQMQEELTSHRAARTTLMAQGQKLEARAEDAEDHSRRCNLRFVGFPERAKGSTPELFVERWVRGNIPETTLPWCSL
;
A
#
# COMPACT_ATOMS: atom_id res chain seq x y z
N MET A 1 -22.39 37.18 -3.63
CA MET A 1 -22.64 35.76 -3.96
C MET A 1 -21.48 34.95 -3.40
N SER A 2 -21.67 34.31 -2.24
CA SER A 2 -20.63 33.52 -1.58
C SER A 2 -20.66 32.09 -2.13
N PHE A 3 -19.59 31.67 -2.79
CA PHE A 3 -19.36 30.27 -3.12
C PHE A 3 -18.92 29.55 -1.84
N ARG A 4 -19.82 28.74 -1.27
CA ARG A 4 -19.45 27.70 -0.32
C ARG A 4 -18.84 26.57 -1.13
N LEU A 5 -17.55 26.32 -0.94
CA LEU A 5 -16.90 25.11 -1.40
C LEU A 5 -17.35 23.96 -0.50
N ASP A 6 -17.95 22.95 -1.10
CA ASP A 6 -18.31 21.71 -0.41
C ASP A 6 -17.04 20.99 0.10
N PRO A 7 -17.06 20.40 1.31
CA PRO A 7 -15.94 19.66 1.82
C PRO A 7 -15.80 18.34 1.06
N VAL A 8 -14.63 18.17 0.43
CA VAL A 8 -14.17 16.92 -0.18
C VAL A 8 -14.29 15.78 0.85
N TRP A 9 -15.07 14.77 0.47
CA TRP A 9 -15.29 13.54 1.22
C TRP A 9 -13.94 12.81 1.41
N LEU A 10 -13.39 12.82 2.62
CA LEU A 10 -12.23 11.97 2.97
C LEU A 10 -12.70 10.51 3.07
N PRO A 11 -11.95 9.54 2.50
CA PRO A 11 -12.17 8.13 2.83
C PRO A 11 -11.84 7.90 4.31
N GLN A 12 -12.85 7.45 5.03
CA GLN A 12 -12.85 7.10 6.43
C GLN A 12 -11.80 6.00 6.69
N ARG A 13 -10.66 6.39 7.28
CA ARG A 13 -9.68 5.43 7.81
C ARG A 13 -10.33 4.68 8.99
N HIS A 14 -10.79 3.46 8.75
CA HIS A 14 -11.04 2.51 9.82
C HIS A 14 -9.69 2.10 10.43
N ALA A 15 -9.34 2.78 11.53
CA ALA A 15 -8.34 2.32 12.47
C ALA A 15 -8.90 1.11 13.24
N ALA A 16 -8.72 -0.09 12.69
CA ALA A 16 -8.84 -1.32 13.45
C ALA A 16 -7.51 -1.53 14.19
N MET A 17 -7.45 -1.07 15.44
CA MET A 17 -6.48 -1.55 16.41
C MET A 17 -6.76 -3.04 16.70
N GLY A 18 -6.11 -3.93 15.94
CA GLY A 18 -5.90 -5.32 16.32
C GLY A 18 -4.45 -5.48 16.78
N ARG A 19 -4.20 -5.36 18.09
CA ARG A 19 -2.95 -5.82 18.70
C ARG A 19 -3.05 -7.33 18.92
N ASP A 20 -2.81 -8.10 17.87
CA ASP A 20 -2.61 -9.54 18.01
C ASP A 20 -1.12 -9.86 18.01
N ARG A 21 -0.62 -9.91 19.25
CA ARG A 21 0.25 -10.97 19.79
C ARG A 21 1.25 -11.59 18.81
N ALA A 22 2.52 -11.20 18.94
CA ALA A 22 3.65 -11.90 18.37
C ALA A 22 3.61 -13.41 18.72
N PRO A 23 3.97 -14.32 17.79
CA PRO A 23 4.17 -15.72 18.14
C PRO A 23 5.42 -15.84 19.01
N GLU A 24 5.23 -16.37 20.23
CA GLU A 24 6.30 -16.77 21.13
C GLU A 24 7.27 -17.73 20.42
N ALA A 25 8.56 -17.46 20.59
CA ALA A 25 9.64 -18.32 20.14
C ALA A 25 9.55 -19.70 20.85
N PRO A 26 9.85 -20.82 20.15
CA PRO A 26 9.91 -22.12 20.79
C PRO A 26 11.03 -22.15 21.84
N SER A 27 10.64 -22.38 23.09
CA SER A 27 11.53 -22.58 24.22
C SER A 27 12.45 -23.78 24.00
N LYS A 28 13.76 -23.55 24.16
CA LYS A 28 14.81 -24.58 24.16
C LYS A 28 14.49 -25.68 25.20
N PRO A 29 14.62 -26.98 24.88
CA PRO A 29 14.56 -28.01 25.91
C PRO A 29 15.79 -27.92 26.83
N LYS A 30 15.52 -27.75 28.13
CA LYS A 30 16.49 -27.85 29.24
C LYS A 30 17.06 -29.28 29.27
N LEU A 31 18.37 -29.40 29.11
CA LEU A 31 19.11 -30.54 29.65
C LEU A 31 19.02 -30.49 31.18
N THR A 32 18.30 -31.43 31.78
CA THR A 32 18.47 -31.75 33.21
C THR A 32 19.00 -33.16 33.32
N ASN A 33 20.27 -33.21 33.66
CA ASN A 33 21.02 -34.36 34.11
C ASN A 33 20.44 -34.82 35.45
N SER A 34 19.98 -36.07 35.54
CA SER A 34 19.70 -36.72 36.83
C SER A 34 19.98 -38.21 36.74
N HIS A 35 21.19 -38.59 37.14
CA HIS A 35 21.52 -39.94 37.58
C HIS A 35 20.74 -40.30 38.84
N PRO A 36 20.20 -41.52 38.95
CA PRO A 36 20.08 -42.23 40.20
C PRO A 36 21.21 -43.27 40.29
N VAL A 37 22.09 -43.10 41.27
CA VAL A 37 23.00 -44.15 41.75
C VAL A 37 22.16 -45.11 42.59
N GLU A 38 21.72 -46.24 42.01
CA GLU A 38 21.17 -47.34 42.79
C GLU A 38 22.21 -48.44 43.00
N ARG A 39 22.64 -48.46 44.26
CA ARG A 39 23.20 -49.55 45.07
C ARG A 39 23.22 -50.94 44.43
N LEU A 40 24.46 -51.44 44.30
CA LEU A 40 24.82 -52.84 44.34
C LEU A 40 24.10 -53.58 45.49
N SER A 41 23.26 -54.55 45.13
CA SER A 41 22.93 -55.68 46.00
C SER A 41 23.15 -56.96 45.21
N ASN A 42 24.30 -57.58 45.51
CA ASN A 42 24.62 -58.93 45.13
C ASN A 42 23.54 -59.89 45.65
N LYS A 43 22.87 -60.59 44.73
CA LYS A 43 22.25 -61.87 45.04
C LYS A 43 22.77 -62.90 44.04
N MET A 44 23.89 -63.52 44.40
CA MET A 44 24.25 -64.82 43.85
C MET A 44 23.11 -65.79 44.15
N ARG A 45 22.50 -66.34 43.11
CA ARG A 45 21.90 -67.67 43.20
C ARG A 45 22.19 -68.41 41.90
N SER A 46 23.00 -69.44 42.09
CA SER A 46 23.25 -70.55 41.17
C SER A 46 21.94 -71.06 40.59
N ASP A 47 21.88 -71.13 39.27
CA ASP A 47 21.44 -72.32 38.56
C ASP A 47 22.27 -72.43 37.28
N ALA A 48 22.98 -73.55 37.16
CA ALA A 48 23.76 -73.90 35.99
C ALA A 48 22.79 -74.23 34.85
N GLN A 49 22.50 -73.23 34.01
CA GLN A 49 21.84 -73.44 32.74
C GLN A 49 22.89 -73.30 31.64
N THR A 50 23.15 -74.44 31.00
CA THR A 50 23.94 -74.62 29.78
C THR A 50 23.67 -73.48 28.78
N PRO A 51 24.68 -72.90 28.10
CA PRO A 51 24.47 -71.82 27.14
C PRO A 51 23.74 -72.40 25.92
N GLN A 52 22.41 -72.43 25.96
CA GLN A 52 21.63 -72.62 24.76
C GLN A 52 21.81 -71.35 23.93
N GLY A 53 22.45 -71.51 22.77
CA GLY A 53 22.51 -70.45 21.76
C GLY A 53 21.09 -69.91 21.50
N PRO A 54 20.97 -68.64 21.10
CA PRO A 54 19.68 -68.00 20.89
C PRO A 54 18.81 -68.90 20.03
N THR A 55 17.64 -69.28 20.55
CA THR A 55 16.70 -70.14 19.83
C THR A 55 16.30 -69.43 18.53
N GLY A 56 16.12 -70.15 17.42
CA GLY A 56 15.85 -69.52 16.11
C GLY A 56 14.68 -68.52 16.12
N THR A 57 13.71 -68.72 17.00
CA THR A 57 12.60 -67.78 17.28
C THR A 57 13.03 -66.46 17.91
N GLN A 58 14.02 -66.45 18.81
CA GLN A 58 14.59 -65.23 19.39
C GLN A 58 15.34 -64.40 18.35
N ILE A 59 16.05 -65.08 17.43
CA ILE A 59 16.75 -64.41 16.33
C ILE A 59 15.75 -63.76 15.37
N LEU A 60 14.67 -64.45 15.02
CA LEU A 60 13.61 -63.89 14.17
C LEU A 60 12.90 -62.69 14.81
N ALA A 61 12.53 -62.79 16.09
CA ALA A 61 11.92 -61.67 16.81
C ALA A 61 12.86 -60.45 16.92
N ALA A 62 14.17 -60.70 17.09
CA ALA A 62 15.18 -59.66 17.11
C ALA A 62 15.41 -58.99 15.74
N ILE A 63 15.00 -59.60 14.63
CA ILE A 63 15.05 -59.02 13.26
C ILE A 63 13.73 -58.32 12.93
N GLU A 64 12.60 -58.93 13.27
CA GLU A 64 11.27 -58.39 12.99
C GLU A 64 11.00 -57.08 13.74
N THR A 65 11.44 -56.99 14.99
CA THR A 65 11.18 -55.79 15.82
C THR A 65 11.89 -54.54 15.28
N PRO A 66 13.21 -54.58 14.98
CA PRO A 66 13.87 -53.45 14.32
C PRO A 66 13.32 -53.16 12.92
N SER A 67 12.98 -54.19 12.15
CA SER A 67 12.38 -54.02 10.81
C SER A 67 11.07 -53.23 10.86
N ALA A 68 10.16 -53.61 11.76
CA ALA A 68 8.90 -52.90 11.97
C ALA A 68 9.13 -51.45 12.44
N ASN A 69 10.10 -51.23 13.34
CA ASN A 69 10.45 -49.90 13.83
C ASN A 69 11.05 -49.01 12.72
N ILE A 70 11.93 -49.57 11.89
CA ILE A 70 12.50 -48.88 10.73
C ILE A 70 11.38 -48.50 9.76
N GLN A 71 10.45 -49.43 9.47
CA GLN A 71 9.33 -49.15 8.59
C GLN A 71 8.42 -48.04 9.13
N ALA A 72 8.15 -48.05 10.44
CA ALA A 72 7.37 -46.99 11.09
C ALA A 72 8.07 -45.62 10.97
N LYS A 73 9.39 -45.57 11.19
CA LYS A 73 10.18 -44.33 11.01
C LYS A 73 10.20 -43.86 9.56
N ILE A 74 10.37 -44.77 8.60
CA ILE A 74 10.32 -44.43 7.17
C ILE A 74 8.96 -43.82 6.82
N ASN A 75 7.87 -44.43 7.28
CA ASN A 75 6.52 -43.93 7.03
C ASN A 75 6.31 -42.55 7.67
N SER A 76 6.77 -42.34 8.91
CA SER A 76 6.72 -41.04 9.59
C SER A 76 7.48 -39.98 8.81
N THR A 77 8.73 -40.26 8.42
CA THR A 77 9.56 -39.32 7.64
C THR A 77 8.93 -39.02 6.28
N ALA A 78 8.29 -39.99 5.64
CA ALA A 78 7.58 -39.79 4.39
C ALA A 78 6.37 -38.84 4.56
N ILE A 79 5.64 -38.94 5.67
CA ILE A 79 4.55 -38.02 6.01
C ILE A 79 5.11 -36.61 6.23
N ASP A 80 6.16 -36.47 7.04
CA ASP A 80 6.78 -35.17 7.33
C ASP A 80 7.32 -34.50 6.06
N ALA A 81 7.95 -35.27 5.16
CA ALA A 81 8.44 -34.77 3.88
C ALA A 81 7.30 -34.24 2.98
N ASN A 82 6.15 -34.91 2.97
CA ASN A 82 4.98 -34.46 2.22
C ASN A 82 4.35 -33.20 2.83
N LEU A 83 4.35 -33.08 4.16
CA LEU A 83 3.89 -31.89 4.86
C LEU A 83 4.79 -30.69 4.52
N LEU A 84 6.11 -30.87 4.64
CA LEU A 84 7.10 -29.84 4.28
C LEU A 84 6.98 -29.40 2.83
N ARG A 85 6.78 -30.35 1.91
CA ARG A 85 6.55 -30.03 0.49
C ARG A 85 5.31 -29.15 0.30
N THR A 86 4.22 -29.48 1.01
CA THR A 86 2.98 -28.70 0.98
C THR A 86 3.18 -27.29 1.53
N ASP A 87 3.88 -27.17 2.64
CA ASP A 87 4.15 -25.87 3.27
C ASP A 87 5.10 -25.02 2.41
N LEU A 88 6.12 -25.63 1.79
CA LEU A 88 6.97 -24.94 0.81
C LEU A 88 6.18 -24.42 -0.38
N CYS A 89 5.22 -25.20 -0.92
CA CYS A 89 4.33 -24.72 -1.98
C CYS A 89 3.54 -23.48 -1.52
N LYS A 90 2.87 -23.55 -0.36
CA LYS A 90 2.11 -22.41 0.19
C LYS A 90 2.99 -21.18 0.44
N VAL A 91 4.19 -21.39 0.97
CA VAL A 91 5.16 -20.32 1.24
C VAL A 91 5.67 -19.72 -0.07
N SER A 92 5.74 -20.47 -1.17
CA SER A 92 6.14 -19.95 -2.48
C SER A 92 5.03 -19.20 -3.22
N GLU A 93 3.77 -19.57 -3.01
CA GLU A 93 2.61 -18.94 -3.65
C GLU A 93 2.35 -17.53 -3.09
N ARG A 94 2.54 -17.33 -1.78
CA ARG A 94 2.29 -16.04 -1.14
C ARG A 94 3.18 -14.91 -1.69
N PRO A 95 4.53 -15.04 -1.76
CA PRO A 95 5.43 -14.07 -2.38
C PRO A 95 5.04 -13.79 -3.81
N ARG A 96 4.76 -14.82 -4.62
CA ARG A 96 4.40 -14.66 -6.02
C ARG A 96 3.12 -13.83 -6.19
N ALA A 97 2.10 -14.08 -5.37
CA ALA A 97 0.87 -13.29 -5.39
C ALA A 97 1.13 -11.84 -4.97
N THR A 98 1.96 -11.62 -3.94
CA THR A 98 2.32 -10.26 -3.51
C THR A 98 3.16 -9.51 -4.54
N GLU A 99 4.10 -10.18 -5.21
CA GLU A 99 4.90 -9.61 -6.30
C GLU A 99 4.00 -9.17 -7.46
N GLN A 100 3.08 -10.03 -7.88
CA GLN A 100 2.10 -9.69 -8.92
C GLN A 100 1.22 -8.49 -8.55
N GLN A 101 0.78 -8.40 -7.28
CA GLN A 101 0.02 -7.24 -6.80
C GLN A 101 0.88 -5.97 -6.81
N VAL A 102 2.15 -6.06 -6.41
CA VAL A 102 3.07 -4.93 -6.45
C VAL A 102 3.29 -4.45 -7.89
N ASP A 103 3.48 -5.37 -8.84
CA ASP A 103 3.64 -5.03 -10.25
C ASP A 103 2.41 -4.29 -10.80
N GLN A 104 1.20 -4.79 -10.51
CA GLN A 104 -0.05 -4.14 -10.89
C GLN A 104 -0.17 -2.73 -10.28
N MET A 105 0.12 -2.60 -8.97
CA MET A 105 0.10 -1.30 -8.30
C MET A 105 1.12 -0.32 -8.90
N GLN A 106 2.30 -0.80 -9.31
CA GLN A 106 3.29 0.04 -9.97
C GLN A 106 2.81 0.52 -11.35
N GLU A 107 2.18 -0.36 -12.13
CA GLU A 107 1.57 0.00 -13.42
C GLU A 107 0.47 1.06 -13.24
N GLU A 108 -0.46 0.86 -12.30
CA GLU A 108 -1.51 1.84 -11.99
C GLU A 108 -0.92 3.20 -11.54
N LEU A 109 0.10 3.17 -10.67
CA LEU A 109 0.78 4.38 -10.19
C LEU A 109 1.43 5.15 -11.35
N THR A 110 2.08 4.46 -12.28
CA THR A 110 2.68 5.10 -13.46
C THR A 110 1.63 5.72 -14.38
N SER A 111 0.53 5.01 -14.62
CA SER A 111 -0.62 5.52 -15.38
C SER A 111 -1.23 6.76 -14.72
N HIS A 112 -1.47 6.72 -13.41
CA HIS A 112 -1.99 7.87 -12.66
C HIS A 112 -1.06 9.07 -12.66
N ARG A 113 0.26 8.85 -12.57
CA ARG A 113 1.25 9.93 -12.68
C ARG A 113 1.19 10.60 -14.05
N ALA A 114 1.10 9.81 -15.12
CA ALA A 114 0.97 10.32 -16.49
C ALA A 114 -0.34 11.11 -16.69
N ALA A 115 -1.46 10.58 -16.21
CA ALA A 115 -2.75 11.27 -16.25
C ALA A 115 -2.69 12.61 -15.49
N ARG A 116 -2.09 12.61 -14.29
CA ARG A 116 -1.93 13.82 -13.48
C ARG A 116 -1.10 14.87 -14.21
N THR A 117 0.02 14.50 -14.81
CA THR A 117 0.86 15.45 -15.56
C THR A 117 0.11 16.05 -16.75
N THR A 118 -0.67 15.24 -17.47
CA THR A 118 -1.48 15.70 -18.59
C THR A 118 -2.56 16.68 -18.13
N LEU A 119 -3.28 16.35 -17.06
CA LEU A 119 -4.32 17.21 -16.50
C LEU A 119 -3.75 18.53 -15.97
N MET A 120 -2.59 18.51 -15.30
CA MET A 120 -1.91 19.73 -14.86
C MET A 120 -1.53 20.63 -16.03
N ALA A 121 -0.96 20.06 -17.11
CA ALA A 121 -0.62 20.82 -18.31
C ALA A 121 -1.86 21.41 -19.01
N GLN A 122 -2.96 20.65 -19.05
CA GLN A 122 -4.23 21.15 -19.58
C GLN A 122 -4.80 22.28 -18.72
N GLY A 123 -4.74 22.15 -17.39
CA GLY A 123 -5.15 23.19 -16.44
C GLY A 123 -4.40 24.49 -16.67
N GLN A 124 -3.07 24.44 -16.69
CA GLN A 124 -2.22 25.61 -16.96
C GLN A 124 -2.52 26.27 -18.30
N LYS A 125 -2.77 25.46 -19.35
CA LYS A 125 -3.14 25.98 -20.67
C LYS A 125 -4.50 26.68 -20.66
N LEU A 126 -5.47 26.16 -19.93
CA LEU A 126 -6.80 26.76 -19.82
C LEU A 126 -6.76 28.04 -18.99
N GLU A 127 -5.98 28.05 -17.90
CA GLU A 127 -5.74 29.23 -17.07
C GLU A 127 -5.13 30.37 -17.89
N ALA A 128 -4.04 30.11 -18.62
CA ALA A 128 -3.42 31.12 -19.48
C ALA A 128 -4.38 31.66 -20.56
N ARG A 129 -5.25 30.81 -21.12
CA ARG A 129 -6.27 31.23 -22.08
C ARG A 129 -7.36 32.09 -21.44
N ALA A 130 -7.76 31.77 -20.21
CA ALA A 130 -8.75 32.54 -19.48
C ALA A 130 -8.21 33.93 -19.12
N GLU A 131 -6.95 34.01 -18.66
CA GLU A 131 -6.26 35.26 -18.39
C GLU A 131 -6.16 36.13 -19.66
N ASP A 132 -5.71 35.56 -20.78
CA ASP A 132 -5.62 36.31 -22.05
C ASP A 132 -6.99 36.81 -22.52
N ALA A 133 -8.04 35.97 -22.42
CA ALA A 133 -9.40 36.37 -22.78
C ALA A 133 -9.93 37.50 -21.87
N GLU A 134 -9.65 37.42 -20.57
CA GLU A 134 -10.03 38.45 -19.61
C GLU A 134 -9.29 39.76 -19.89
N ASP A 135 -7.97 39.70 -20.10
CA ASP A 135 -7.15 40.86 -20.44
C ASP A 135 -7.59 41.49 -21.76
N HIS A 136 -7.86 40.68 -22.78
CA HIS A 136 -8.37 41.16 -24.06
C HIS A 136 -9.72 41.86 -23.89
N SER A 137 -10.64 41.29 -23.12
CA SER A 137 -11.93 41.91 -22.81
C SER A 137 -11.75 43.25 -22.08
N ARG A 138 -10.81 43.32 -21.13
CA ARG A 138 -10.53 44.54 -20.36
C ARG A 138 -9.86 45.63 -21.19
N ARG A 139 -9.03 45.31 -22.18
CA ARG A 139 -8.35 46.30 -23.05
C ARG A 139 -9.33 47.21 -23.79
N CYS A 140 -10.50 46.71 -24.16
CA CYS A 140 -11.54 47.49 -24.85
C CYS A 140 -12.50 48.20 -23.89
N ASN A 141 -12.43 47.92 -22.59
CA ASN A 141 -13.34 48.47 -21.59
C ASN A 141 -12.73 49.70 -20.92
N LEU A 142 -13.29 50.89 -21.19
CA LEU A 142 -12.91 52.11 -20.49
C LEU A 142 -13.51 52.12 -19.07
N ARG A 143 -12.64 52.24 -18.07
CA ARG A 143 -13.04 52.42 -16.67
C ARG A 143 -12.93 53.88 -16.27
N PHE A 144 -14.08 54.51 -16.07
CA PHE A 144 -14.20 55.88 -15.61
C PHE A 144 -14.17 55.92 -14.07
N VAL A 145 -13.10 56.43 -13.47
CA VAL A 145 -12.92 56.54 -12.00
C VAL A 145 -13.01 58.00 -11.58
N GLY A 146 -13.62 58.28 -10.42
CA GLY A 146 -13.69 59.63 -9.85
C GLY A 146 -14.89 60.48 -10.31
N PHE A 147 -15.87 59.88 -10.99
CA PHE A 147 -17.12 60.57 -11.27
C PHE A 147 -18.00 60.67 -10.03
N PRO A 148 -18.59 61.85 -9.73
CA PRO A 148 -19.57 61.95 -8.67
C PRO A 148 -20.77 61.07 -8.96
N GLU A 149 -21.30 60.41 -7.93
CA GLU A 149 -22.50 59.58 -8.06
C GLU A 149 -23.65 60.41 -8.64
N ARG A 150 -24.43 59.81 -9.56
CA ARG A 150 -25.58 60.43 -10.26
C ARG A 150 -25.24 61.56 -11.24
N ALA A 151 -23.97 61.86 -11.51
CA ALA A 151 -23.57 62.89 -12.47
C ALA A 151 -24.04 62.61 -13.92
N LYS A 152 -24.31 61.34 -14.26
CA LYS A 152 -24.75 60.91 -15.59
C LYS A 152 -26.18 61.33 -15.96
N GLY A 153 -27.03 61.67 -15.00
CA GLY A 153 -28.46 61.91 -15.28
C GLY A 153 -29.15 60.70 -15.93
N SER A 154 -30.16 60.95 -16.77
CA SER A 154 -30.94 59.89 -17.45
C SER A 154 -30.26 59.31 -18.71
N THR A 155 -29.24 59.99 -19.26
CA THR A 155 -28.66 59.66 -20.57
C THR A 155 -27.13 59.59 -20.46
N PRO A 156 -26.55 58.41 -20.24
CA PRO A 156 -25.12 58.24 -20.02
C PRO A 156 -24.27 58.55 -21.26
N GLU A 157 -24.81 58.42 -22.47
CA GLU A 157 -24.08 58.69 -23.72
C GLU A 157 -23.72 60.17 -23.85
N LEU A 158 -24.71 61.05 -23.66
CA LEU A 158 -24.53 62.51 -23.74
C LEU A 158 -23.56 63.02 -22.68
N PHE A 159 -23.57 62.39 -21.51
CA PHE A 159 -22.63 62.71 -20.44
C PHE A 159 -21.18 62.40 -20.84
N VAL A 160 -20.94 61.20 -21.36
CA VAL A 160 -19.59 60.78 -21.80
C VAL A 160 -19.13 61.64 -22.97
N GLU A 161 -19.99 61.92 -23.95
CA GLU A 161 -19.66 62.78 -25.09
C GLU A 161 -19.27 64.20 -24.66
N ARG A 162 -20.08 64.82 -23.79
CA ARG A 162 -19.79 66.16 -23.26
C ARG A 162 -18.50 66.17 -22.45
N TRP A 163 -18.25 65.14 -21.64
CA TRP A 163 -17.03 65.02 -20.85
C TRP A 163 -15.80 64.86 -21.74
N VAL A 164 -15.85 63.98 -22.75
CA VAL A 164 -14.75 63.77 -23.72
C VAL A 164 -14.41 65.07 -24.43
N ARG A 165 -15.42 65.76 -24.98
CA ARG A 165 -15.21 67.03 -25.72
C ARG A 165 -14.65 68.15 -24.85
N GLY A 166 -15.00 68.17 -23.55
CA GLY A 166 -14.52 69.19 -22.62
C GLY A 166 -13.14 68.93 -22.04
N ASN A 167 -12.67 67.67 -22.02
CA ASN A 167 -11.44 67.28 -21.33
C ASN A 167 -10.33 66.77 -22.26
N ILE A 168 -10.66 66.31 -23.47
CA ILE A 168 -9.68 65.83 -24.44
C ILE A 168 -9.52 66.88 -25.55
N PRO A 169 -8.36 67.55 -25.67
CA PRO A 169 -8.14 68.55 -26.72
C PRO A 169 -8.09 67.91 -28.10
N GLU A 170 -8.79 68.53 -29.06
CA GLU A 170 -9.00 68.07 -30.45
C GLU A 170 -7.68 67.86 -31.24
N THR A 171 -6.58 68.44 -30.75
CA THR A 171 -5.23 68.38 -31.35
C THR A 171 -4.45 67.08 -31.10
N THR A 172 -5.00 66.11 -30.37
CA THR A 172 -4.27 64.87 -30.00
C THR A 172 -4.56 63.65 -30.86
N LEU A 173 -5.42 63.74 -31.88
CA LEU A 173 -5.78 62.61 -32.76
C LEU A 173 -5.45 62.92 -34.23
N PRO A 174 -4.22 62.70 -34.68
CA PRO A 174 -3.79 62.97 -36.07
C PRO A 174 -4.44 62.06 -37.14
N TRP A 175 -5.38 61.20 -36.76
CA TRP A 175 -6.02 60.21 -37.65
C TRP A 175 -7.51 60.49 -37.95
N CYS A 176 -8.08 61.58 -37.43
CA CYS A 176 -9.52 61.88 -37.56
C CYS A 176 -9.87 62.91 -38.66
N SER A 177 -8.96 63.19 -39.61
CA SER A 177 -9.29 63.96 -40.81
C SER A 177 -9.53 63.03 -42.00
N LEU A 178 -10.77 62.60 -42.16
CA LEU A 178 -11.31 61.96 -43.37
C LEU A 178 -12.73 62.48 -43.61
#